data_AF-A0A1H7FUV2-F1
#
_entry.id   AF-A0A1H7FUV2-F1
#
_cell.length_a   1.000
_cell.length_b   1.000
_cell.length_c   1.000
_cell.angle_alpha   90.00
_cell.angle_beta   90.00
_cell.angle_gamma   90.00
#
_symmetry.space_group_name_H-M   'P 1'
#
loop_
_entity.id
_entity.type
_entity.pdbx_description
1 polymer ?
#
loop_
_entity_poly.entity_id
_entity_poly.type
_entity_poly.pdbx_seq_one_letter_code
_entity_poly.pdbx_strand_id
1 'polypeptide(L)'
;MNFAQDKGGSSRLTGFGLVVLVHVLIIGALASGLATKVKEAIKGPIDVKVVEEKVKPPPPPEKVVPPPPDIKAPPPPFVPPPEVIVTAPPPVNTPAPQVSTTPPPVTDFKPVLPTTPPAPPAPPRAGPMKAIGNCTKMGKPEMPALNWSGQASYKATFTVKAGRVTEVQFTTIRGANDRKAERAMKNAIQAALTESYECPGDLLLEQEFVFSMD
;
A
#
# COMPACT_ATOMS: atom_id res chain seq x y z
N MET A 1 -22.34 49.13 20.66
CA MET A 1 -23.00 48.20 21.62
C MET A 1 -22.08 47.01 21.85
N ASN A 2 -21.91 46.58 23.10
CA ASN A 2 -21.00 45.50 23.49
C ASN A 2 -21.81 44.19 23.61
N PHE A 3 -21.71 43.29 22.63
CA PHE A 3 -22.50 42.06 22.54
C PHE A 3 -21.79 40.82 23.10
N ALA A 4 -20.69 41.00 23.84
CA ALA A 4 -19.86 39.90 24.33
C ALA A 4 -20.21 39.47 25.76
N GLN A 5 -21.23 40.06 26.38
CA GLN A 5 -21.54 39.86 27.80
C GLN A 5 -22.86 39.12 28.05
N ASP A 6 -23.19 38.13 27.22
CA ASP A 6 -24.31 37.24 27.49
C ASP A 6 -23.83 36.02 28.27
N LYS A 7 -24.06 36.01 29.59
CA LYS A 7 -24.40 34.90 30.53
C LYS A 7 -23.97 33.44 30.19
N GLY A 8 -22.93 33.23 29.41
CA GLY A 8 -22.65 31.96 28.73
C GLY A 8 -21.60 31.08 29.40
N GLY A 9 -21.02 31.51 30.52
CA GLY A 9 -20.01 30.73 31.23
C GLY A 9 -20.57 29.41 31.78
N SER A 10 -21.71 29.47 32.47
CA SER A 10 -22.31 28.30 33.11
C SER A 10 -22.79 27.25 32.10
N SER A 11 -23.49 27.67 31.04
CA SER A 11 -24.02 26.75 30.02
C SER A 11 -22.93 26.13 29.14
N ARG A 12 -21.82 26.85 28.90
CA ARG A 12 -20.64 26.28 28.22
C ARG A 12 -19.90 25.27 29.09
N LEU A 13 -19.79 25.55 30.40
CA LEU A 13 -19.22 24.60 31.36
C LEU A 13 -20.07 23.34 31.49
N THR A 14 -21.40 23.46 31.52
CA THR A 14 -22.31 22.31 31.49
C THR A 14 -22.17 21.51 30.19
N GLY A 15 -22.11 22.19 29.03
CA GLY A 15 -21.89 21.53 27.75
C GLY A 15 -20.56 20.79 27.69
N PHE A 16 -19.48 21.39 28.19
CA PHE A 16 -18.17 20.76 28.23
C PHE A 16 -18.14 19.56 29.19
N GLY A 17 -18.76 19.68 30.38
CA GLY A 17 -18.89 18.57 31.32
C GLY A 17 -19.65 17.38 30.73
N LEU A 18 -20.74 17.63 30.01
CA LEU A 18 -21.51 16.59 29.31
C LEU A 18 -20.64 15.87 28.27
N VAL A 19 -19.90 16.62 27.44
CA VAL A 19 -19.03 16.04 26.41
C VAL A 19 -17.93 15.19 27.04
N VAL A 20 -17.27 15.69 28.08
CA VAL A 20 -16.23 14.93 28.80
C VAL A 20 -16.80 13.63 29.39
N LEU A 21 -17.99 13.69 30.01
CA LEU A 21 -18.67 12.51 30.55
C LEU A 21 -18.91 11.45 29.47
N VAL A 22 -19.40 11.86 28.29
CA VAL A 22 -19.65 10.96 27.16
C VAL A 22 -18.36 10.29 26.69
N HIS A 23 -17.24 11.04 26.62
CA HIS A 23 -15.95 10.45 26.23
C HIS A 23 -15.45 9.44 27.25
N VAL A 24 -15.56 9.74 28.54
CA VAL A 24 -15.17 8.80 29.61
C VAL A 24 -16.03 7.53 29.56
N LEU A 25 -17.34 7.66 29.30
CA LEU A 25 -18.22 6.50 29.11
C LEU A 25 -17.85 5.66 27.88
N ILE A 26 -17.54 6.29 26.75
CA ILE A 26 -17.13 5.59 25.52
C ILE A 26 -15.79 4.88 25.74
N ILE A 27 -14.80 5.57 26.31
CA ILE A 27 -13.48 4.99 26.61
C ILE A 27 -13.62 3.84 27.62
N GLY A 28 -14.46 4.02 28.64
CA GLY A 28 -14.81 2.97 29.61
C GLY A 28 -15.45 1.76 28.95
N ALA A 29 -16.45 1.95 28.09
CA ALA A 29 -17.12 0.85 27.38
C ALA A 29 -16.16 0.08 26.44
N LEU A 30 -15.23 0.79 25.79
CA LEU A 30 -14.19 0.19 24.96
C LEU A 30 -13.18 -0.60 25.82
N ALA A 31 -12.75 -0.04 26.96
CA ALA A 31 -11.83 -0.68 27.89
C ALA A 31 -12.45 -1.91 28.58
N SER A 32 -13.76 -1.87 28.90
CA SER A 32 -14.51 -2.98 29.50
C SER A 32 -14.85 -4.13 28.54
N GLY A 33 -14.37 -4.08 27.29
CA GLY A 33 -14.39 -5.25 26.40
C GLY A 33 -15.71 -5.51 25.65
N LEU A 34 -16.58 -4.51 25.51
CA LEU A 34 -17.76 -4.63 24.62
C LEU A 34 -17.35 -4.92 23.16
N ALA A 35 -16.18 -4.42 22.76
CA ALA A 35 -15.62 -4.60 21.43
C ALA A 35 -15.30 -6.07 21.08
N THR A 36 -15.02 -6.94 22.06
CA THR A 36 -14.76 -8.37 21.81
C THR A 36 -16.05 -9.20 21.85
N LYS A 37 -17.01 -8.85 22.69
CA LYS A 37 -18.31 -9.55 22.77
C LYS A 37 -19.17 -9.39 21.51
N VAL A 38 -19.11 -8.23 20.86
CA VAL A 38 -19.74 -8.01 19.55
C VAL A 38 -19.03 -8.80 18.44
N LYS A 39 -17.70 -8.97 18.52
CA LYS A 39 -16.94 -9.78 17.54
C LYS A 39 -17.24 -11.28 17.66
N GLU A 40 -17.42 -11.79 18.88
CA GLU A 40 -17.85 -13.19 19.09
C GLU A 40 -19.29 -13.41 18.61
N ALA A 41 -20.20 -12.45 18.81
CA ALA A 41 -21.56 -12.54 18.31
C ALA A 41 -21.63 -12.51 16.76
N ILE A 42 -20.73 -11.77 16.11
CA ILE A 42 -20.66 -11.70 14.63
C ILE A 42 -19.90 -12.89 14.02
N LYS A 43 -18.99 -13.53 14.77
CA LYS A 43 -18.43 -14.85 14.40
C LYS A 43 -19.40 -16.00 14.63
N GLY A 44 -20.59 -15.72 15.16
CA GLY A 44 -21.75 -16.61 15.06
C GLY A 44 -22.00 -17.02 13.61
N PRO A 45 -22.50 -18.23 13.41
CA PRO A 45 -21.99 -19.26 12.51
C PRO A 45 -22.14 -18.90 11.03
N ILE A 46 -21.01 -18.65 10.35
CA ILE A 46 -20.92 -18.91 8.91
C ILE A 46 -20.66 -20.41 8.78
N ASP A 47 -21.72 -21.18 9.00
CA ASP A 47 -21.80 -22.60 8.67
C ASP A 47 -21.64 -22.66 7.15
N VAL A 48 -20.41 -22.88 6.68
CA VAL A 48 -20.12 -23.31 5.31
C VAL A 48 -20.62 -24.75 5.17
N LYS A 49 -21.95 -24.91 5.26
CA LYS A 49 -22.67 -25.96 4.57
C LYS A 49 -22.82 -25.49 3.13
N VAL A 50 -22.57 -26.37 2.17
CA VAL A 50 -22.59 -26.14 0.72
C VAL A 50 -21.30 -25.43 0.26
N VAL A 51 -20.18 -26.12 0.05
CA VAL A 51 -19.96 -27.07 -1.05
C VAL A 51 -19.10 -28.24 -0.56
N GLU A 52 -19.76 -29.31 -0.13
CA GLU A 52 -19.21 -30.66 -0.25
C GLU A 52 -19.44 -31.05 -1.72
N GLU A 53 -18.52 -30.66 -2.60
CA GLU A 53 -18.53 -31.10 -3.99
C GLU A 53 -18.24 -32.60 -4.00
N LYS A 54 -19.33 -33.36 -3.92
CA LYS A 54 -19.57 -34.67 -4.52
C LYS A 54 -18.29 -35.31 -5.06
N VAL A 55 -17.76 -36.23 -4.25
CA VAL A 55 -16.93 -37.37 -4.67
C VAL A 55 -17.30 -37.82 -6.09
N LYS A 56 -16.43 -37.53 -7.06
CA LYS A 56 -16.23 -38.41 -8.20
C LYS A 56 -15.12 -39.38 -7.80
N PRO A 57 -15.38 -40.70 -7.79
CA PRO A 57 -14.38 -41.70 -7.46
C PRO A 57 -13.19 -41.63 -8.44
N PRO A 58 -11.98 -42.02 -8.00
CA PRO A 58 -10.77 -41.95 -8.82
C PRO A 58 -10.91 -42.82 -10.08
N PRO A 59 -10.54 -42.32 -11.27
CA PRO A 59 -10.43 -43.17 -12.45
C PRO A 59 -9.33 -44.23 -12.22
N PRO A 60 -9.57 -45.48 -12.67
CA PRO A 60 -8.72 -46.63 -12.39
C PRO A 60 -7.28 -46.46 -12.89
N PRO A 61 -6.28 -47.09 -12.24
CA PRO A 61 -4.90 -47.05 -12.69
C PRO A 61 -4.81 -47.66 -14.10
N GLU A 62 -4.49 -46.84 -15.09
CA GLU A 62 -4.17 -47.34 -16.42
C GLU A 62 -2.93 -48.23 -16.33
N LYS A 63 -3.09 -49.43 -16.88
CA LYS A 63 -2.09 -50.48 -16.95
C LYS A 63 -0.77 -49.95 -17.51
N VAL A 64 0.31 -50.45 -16.90
CA VAL A 64 1.68 -50.48 -17.41
C VAL A 64 1.68 -50.72 -18.93
N VAL A 65 2.09 -49.71 -19.70
CA VAL A 65 2.56 -49.88 -21.07
C VAL A 65 4.08 -49.65 -21.03
N PRO A 66 4.89 -50.60 -21.55
CA PRO A 66 6.35 -50.61 -21.40
C PRO A 66 7.04 -49.37 -22.02
N PRO A 67 8.26 -49.04 -21.55
CA PRO A 67 8.99 -47.83 -21.94
C PRO A 67 9.25 -47.74 -23.46
N PRO A 68 8.97 -46.58 -24.11
CA PRO A 68 9.38 -46.33 -25.48
C PRO A 68 10.92 -46.25 -25.62
N PRO A 69 11.52 -46.90 -26.62
CA PRO A 69 12.96 -46.98 -26.85
C PRO A 69 13.67 -45.62 -27.06
N ASP A 70 14.90 -45.55 -26.56
CA ASP A 70 15.86 -44.46 -26.73
C ASP A 70 16.14 -44.20 -28.23
N ILE A 71 15.74 -43.03 -28.74
CA ILE A 71 16.17 -42.56 -30.06
C ILE A 71 16.74 -41.15 -29.91
N LYS A 72 18.07 -41.09 -29.91
CA LYS A 72 18.85 -39.86 -30.06
C LYS A 72 18.42 -39.12 -31.34
N ALA A 73 17.95 -37.88 -31.20
CA ALA A 73 17.80 -36.96 -32.32
C ALA A 73 19.01 -36.00 -32.34
N PRO A 74 19.74 -35.85 -33.47
CA PRO A 74 20.95 -35.05 -33.56
C PRO A 74 20.68 -33.52 -33.52
N PRO A 75 21.63 -32.70 -33.01
CA PRO A 75 21.52 -31.25 -33.01
C PRO A 75 21.62 -30.64 -34.44
N PRO A 76 20.87 -29.56 -34.73
CA PRO A 76 20.90 -28.90 -36.03
C PRO A 76 22.21 -28.11 -36.28
N PRO A 77 22.68 -28.04 -37.53
CA PRO A 77 23.93 -27.38 -37.91
C PRO A 77 23.77 -25.86 -38.10
N PHE A 78 24.76 -25.08 -37.67
CA PHE A 78 24.91 -23.71 -38.21
C PHE A 78 26.37 -23.22 -38.26
N VAL A 79 26.86 -23.26 -39.51
CA VAL A 79 27.71 -22.32 -40.28
C VAL A 79 28.92 -21.64 -39.61
N PRO A 80 30.15 -21.89 -40.12
CA PRO A 80 31.35 -21.13 -39.78
C PRO A 80 31.52 -19.86 -40.64
N PRO A 81 31.85 -18.68 -40.06
CA PRO A 81 32.39 -17.55 -40.80
C PRO A 81 33.91 -17.70 -41.06
N PRO A 82 34.39 -17.30 -42.26
CA PRO A 82 35.77 -17.47 -42.74
C PRO A 82 36.81 -16.46 -42.20
N GLU A 83 38.06 -16.80 -42.54
CA GLU A 83 39.36 -16.36 -42.05
C GLU A 83 39.69 -14.85 -42.18
N VAL A 84 40.39 -14.30 -41.18
CA VAL A 84 41.31 -13.16 -41.36
C VAL A 84 42.59 -13.42 -40.55
N ILE A 85 43.71 -13.43 -41.26
CA ILE A 85 45.09 -13.61 -40.77
C ILE A 85 45.67 -12.22 -40.49
N VAL A 86 46.01 -11.82 -39.26
CA VAL A 86 46.98 -10.73 -39.00
C VAL A 86 47.64 -10.86 -37.62
N THR A 87 48.90 -11.29 -37.62
CA THR A 87 50.08 -10.78 -36.87
C THR A 87 49.98 -10.52 -35.36
N ALA A 88 50.82 -11.23 -34.58
CA ALA A 88 51.04 -11.03 -33.15
C ALA A 88 51.78 -9.70 -32.83
N PRO A 89 51.31 -8.90 -31.85
CA PRO A 89 52.08 -7.82 -31.23
C PRO A 89 53.03 -8.33 -30.11
N PRO A 90 54.16 -7.63 -29.85
CA PRO A 90 55.21 -8.06 -28.91
C PRO A 90 54.80 -7.95 -27.42
N PRO A 91 55.48 -8.70 -26.51
CA PRO A 91 55.14 -8.73 -25.09
C PRO A 91 55.49 -7.41 -24.40
N VAL A 92 54.55 -6.89 -23.60
CA VAL A 92 54.76 -5.75 -22.69
C VAL A 92 54.86 -6.26 -21.27
N ASN A 93 55.94 -5.86 -20.61
CA ASN A 93 56.32 -6.22 -19.24
C ASN A 93 55.31 -5.71 -18.21
N THR A 94 54.95 -6.58 -17.27
CA THR A 94 54.12 -6.28 -16.09
C THR A 94 54.95 -5.68 -14.94
N PRO A 95 54.54 -4.56 -14.31
CA PRO A 95 55.11 -4.12 -13.03
C PRO A 95 54.56 -4.94 -11.85
N ALA A 96 55.43 -5.21 -10.87
CA ALA A 96 55.16 -6.00 -9.68
C ALA A 96 54.15 -5.35 -8.71
N PRO A 97 53.42 -6.16 -7.89
CA PRO A 97 52.46 -5.66 -6.91
C PRO A 97 53.16 -4.98 -5.72
N GLN A 98 52.71 -3.76 -5.40
CA GLN A 98 53.08 -3.03 -4.20
C GLN A 98 52.28 -3.54 -2.99
N VAL A 99 52.98 -3.99 -1.96
CA VAL A 99 52.41 -4.48 -0.70
C VAL A 99 52.06 -3.27 0.17
N SER A 100 50.78 -3.09 0.48
CA SER A 100 50.31 -2.08 1.43
C SER A 100 50.12 -2.72 2.80
N THR A 101 50.86 -2.22 3.80
CA THR A 101 50.77 -2.64 5.20
C THR A 101 49.79 -1.73 5.92
N THR A 102 48.52 -2.15 6.05
CA THR A 102 47.54 -1.48 6.94
C THR A 102 47.03 -2.50 7.96
N PRO A 103 47.14 -2.23 9.27
CA PRO A 103 46.61 -3.12 10.31
C PRO A 103 45.06 -3.17 10.26
N PRO A 104 44.45 -4.33 10.54
CA PRO A 104 43.00 -4.48 10.49
C PRO A 104 42.32 -3.68 11.62
N PRO A 105 41.15 -3.05 11.35
CA PRO A 105 40.37 -2.41 12.40
C PRO A 105 39.85 -3.46 13.39
N VAL A 106 40.01 -3.16 14.68
CA VAL A 106 39.47 -3.93 15.80
C VAL A 106 37.95 -3.91 15.77
N THR A 107 37.35 -5.08 15.64
CA THR A 107 35.88 -5.28 15.65
C THR A 107 35.37 -5.25 17.08
N ASP A 108 34.49 -4.30 17.40
CA ASP A 108 33.73 -4.25 18.65
C ASP A 108 32.73 -5.42 18.69
N PHE A 109 32.91 -6.35 19.63
CA PHE A 109 32.02 -7.50 19.80
C PHE A 109 30.79 -7.10 20.63
N LYS A 110 29.75 -6.61 19.97
CA LYS A 110 28.40 -6.50 20.56
C LYS A 110 27.69 -7.87 20.54
N PRO A 111 27.09 -8.33 21.64
CA PRO A 111 26.25 -9.53 21.66
C PRO A 111 25.06 -9.38 20.71
N VAL A 112 24.95 -10.30 19.75
CA VAL A 112 23.82 -10.38 18.82
C VAL A 112 22.64 -11.01 19.55
N LEU A 113 21.55 -10.26 19.73
CA LEU A 113 20.27 -10.84 20.14
C LEU A 113 19.77 -11.78 19.03
N PRO A 114 19.15 -12.92 19.36
CA PRO A 114 18.54 -13.80 18.38
C PRO A 114 17.48 -13.02 17.60
N THR A 115 17.71 -12.88 16.29
CA THR A 115 16.77 -12.28 15.35
C THR A 115 15.57 -13.20 15.21
N THR A 116 14.39 -12.70 15.60
CA THR A 116 13.11 -13.35 15.32
C THR A 116 13.00 -13.60 13.81
N PRO A 117 12.55 -14.78 13.36
CA PRO A 117 12.38 -15.06 11.95
C PRO A 117 11.53 -13.96 11.28
N PRO A 118 11.95 -13.41 10.14
CA PRO A 118 11.19 -12.38 9.44
C PRO A 118 9.81 -12.95 9.08
N ALA A 119 8.76 -12.21 9.43
CA ALA A 119 7.39 -12.54 9.06
C ALA A 119 7.30 -12.73 7.52
N PRO A 120 6.52 -13.71 7.03
CA PRO A 120 6.37 -13.93 5.61
C PRO A 120 5.91 -12.63 4.92
N PRO A 121 6.50 -12.28 3.76
CA PRO A 121 6.11 -11.09 3.03
C PRO A 121 4.62 -11.14 2.70
N ALA A 122 3.92 -10.06 3.02
CA ALA A 122 2.51 -9.91 2.69
C ALA A 122 2.32 -10.14 1.17
N PRO A 123 1.20 -10.78 0.76
CA PRO A 123 0.95 -11.03 -0.65
C PRO A 123 0.99 -9.71 -1.44
N PRO A 124 1.57 -9.70 -2.65
CA PRO A 124 1.66 -8.50 -3.46
C PRO A 124 0.26 -7.98 -3.73
N ARG A 125 -0.12 -6.87 -3.08
CA ARG A 125 -1.33 -6.14 -3.44
C ARG A 125 -1.14 -5.67 -4.88
N ALA A 126 -2.10 -6.01 -5.74
CA ALA A 126 -2.18 -5.44 -7.08
C ALA A 126 -1.99 -3.91 -6.96
N GLY A 127 -1.07 -3.37 -7.74
CA GLY A 127 -0.71 -1.96 -7.67
C GLY A 127 -1.90 -1.05 -7.95
N PRO A 128 -1.83 0.23 -7.55
CA PRO A 128 -2.92 1.17 -7.76
C PRO A 128 -3.25 1.32 -9.25
N MET A 129 -4.51 1.11 -9.63
CA MET A 129 -5.00 1.43 -10.98
C MET A 129 -5.41 2.90 -11.06
N LYS A 130 -5.46 3.49 -12.26
CA LYS A 130 -5.91 4.89 -12.39
C LYS A 130 -7.40 5.01 -12.03
N ALA A 131 -7.77 6.03 -11.25
CA ALA A 131 -9.18 6.30 -10.95
C ALA A 131 -10.00 6.69 -12.20
N ILE A 132 -9.34 7.34 -13.17
CA ILE A 132 -9.93 7.73 -14.45
C ILE A 132 -10.24 6.47 -15.27
N GLY A 133 -11.53 6.22 -15.51
CA GLY A 133 -12.02 5.05 -16.28
C GLY A 133 -12.50 3.88 -15.42
N ASN A 134 -12.12 3.83 -14.14
CA ASN A 134 -12.53 2.78 -13.20
C ASN A 134 -13.65 3.23 -12.25
N CYS A 135 -13.87 4.54 -12.10
CA CYS A 135 -14.98 5.10 -11.34
C CYS A 135 -16.09 5.60 -12.27
N THR A 136 -17.34 5.24 -11.96
CA THR A 136 -18.53 5.65 -12.70
C THR A 136 -18.88 7.13 -12.42
N LYS A 137 -18.61 7.60 -11.20
CA LYS A 137 -18.74 9.00 -10.83
C LYS A 137 -17.39 9.51 -10.34
N MET A 138 -16.98 10.67 -10.85
CA MET A 138 -15.78 11.40 -10.43
C MET A 138 -16.19 12.85 -10.19
N GLY A 139 -16.14 13.30 -8.94
CA GLY A 139 -16.31 14.71 -8.60
C GLY A 139 -14.96 15.41 -8.55
N LYS A 140 -14.82 16.57 -9.18
CA LYS A 140 -13.61 17.39 -8.93
C LYS A 140 -13.68 17.91 -7.49
N PRO A 141 -12.61 17.78 -6.68
CA PRO A 141 -12.61 18.31 -5.32
C PRO A 141 -12.75 19.82 -5.38
N GLU A 142 -13.72 20.33 -4.63
CA GLU A 142 -13.91 21.77 -4.49
C GLU A 142 -12.73 22.35 -3.74
N MET A 143 -12.10 23.37 -4.32
CA MET A 143 -10.92 23.97 -3.73
C MET A 143 -11.35 24.79 -2.50
N PRO A 144 -10.86 24.46 -1.30
CA PRO A 144 -11.23 25.21 -0.11
C PRO A 144 -10.75 26.66 -0.25
N ALA A 145 -11.58 27.62 0.13
CA ALA A 145 -11.24 29.05 0.15
C ALA A 145 -10.10 29.30 1.16
N LEU A 146 -8.87 29.15 0.67
CA LEU A 146 -7.64 29.38 1.40
C LEU A 146 -6.98 30.61 0.82
N ASN A 147 -6.41 31.48 1.65
CA ASN A 147 -5.57 32.58 1.19
C ASN A 147 -4.15 32.04 0.99
N TRP A 148 -3.93 31.24 -0.05
CA TRP A 148 -2.65 30.64 -0.37
C TRP A 148 -2.36 30.76 -1.86
N SER A 149 -1.13 31.12 -2.23
CA SER A 149 -0.70 31.21 -3.63
C SER A 149 0.40 30.19 -3.92
N GLY A 150 0.32 29.56 -5.08
CA GLY A 150 1.26 28.52 -5.49
C GLY A 150 0.60 27.29 -6.11
N GLN A 151 1.43 26.31 -6.44
CA GLN A 151 1.00 25.02 -7.00
C GLN A 151 1.25 23.91 -5.99
N ALA A 152 0.20 23.18 -5.61
CA ALA A 152 0.26 22.01 -4.75
C ALA A 152 -0.25 20.79 -5.52
N SER A 153 0.48 19.69 -5.44
CA SER A 153 0.10 18.42 -6.08
C SER A 153 0.07 17.28 -5.06
N TYR A 154 -1.07 16.60 -5.01
CA TYR A 154 -1.32 15.48 -4.11
C TYR A 154 -1.74 14.26 -4.91
N LYS A 155 -1.10 13.13 -4.65
CA LYS A 155 -1.54 11.82 -5.10
C LYS A 155 -2.46 11.24 -4.05
N ALA A 156 -3.69 10.91 -4.41
CA ALA A 156 -4.62 10.18 -3.56
C ALA A 156 -4.71 8.74 -4.05
N THR A 157 -4.28 7.80 -3.22
CA THR A 157 -4.46 6.36 -3.43
C THR A 157 -5.59 5.90 -2.52
N PHE A 158 -6.69 5.43 -3.08
CA PHE A 158 -7.87 5.06 -2.31
C PHE A 158 -8.35 3.65 -2.63
N THR A 159 -8.79 2.95 -1.58
CA THR A 159 -9.35 1.60 -1.70
C THR A 159 -10.87 1.72 -1.70
N VAL A 160 -11.49 1.18 -2.74
CA VAL A 160 -12.94 1.06 -2.86
C VAL A 160 -13.33 -0.33 -2.37
N LYS A 161 -14.33 -0.41 -1.49
CA LYS A 161 -14.99 -1.66 -1.15
C LYS A 161 -16.50 -1.53 -1.32
N ALA A 162 -17.12 -2.52 -1.97
CA ALA A 162 -18.56 -2.55 -2.22
C ALA A 162 -19.12 -1.24 -2.80
N GLY A 163 -18.39 -0.61 -3.73
CA GLY A 163 -18.82 0.63 -4.38
C GLY A 163 -18.42 1.93 -3.67
N ARG A 164 -17.92 1.87 -2.42
CA ARG A 164 -17.56 3.04 -1.62
C ARG A 164 -16.08 3.09 -1.24
N VAL A 165 -15.52 4.30 -1.27
CA VAL A 165 -14.17 4.57 -0.80
C VAL A 165 -14.08 4.33 0.71
N THR A 166 -13.24 3.38 1.13
CA THR A 166 -13.10 2.96 2.54
C THR A 166 -11.80 3.44 3.17
N GLU A 167 -10.75 3.61 2.38
CA GLU A 167 -9.45 4.08 2.86
C GLU A 167 -8.86 5.03 1.81
N VAL A 168 -8.37 6.19 2.24
CA VAL A 168 -7.70 7.17 1.38
C VAL A 168 -6.31 7.45 1.96
N GLN A 169 -5.28 7.20 1.17
CA GLN A 169 -3.89 7.48 1.46
C GLN A 169 -3.41 8.65 0.59
N PHE A 170 -2.79 9.65 1.21
CA PHE A 170 -2.32 10.84 0.51
C PHE A 170 -0.79 10.87 0.44
N THR A 171 -0.26 10.84 -0.78
CA THR A 171 1.16 11.09 -1.05
C THR A 171 1.31 12.53 -1.50
N THR A 172 2.08 13.31 -0.75
CA THR A 172 2.34 14.71 -1.09
C THR A 172 3.49 14.77 -2.09
N ILE A 173 3.20 15.20 -3.32
CA ILE A 173 4.23 15.38 -4.36
C ILE A 173 4.80 16.79 -4.21
N ARG A 174 3.91 17.79 -4.08
CA ARG A 174 4.25 19.18 -3.81
C ARG A 174 3.28 19.73 -2.76
N GLY A 175 3.80 19.96 -1.55
CA GLY A 175 3.00 20.45 -0.44
C GLY A 175 2.74 21.95 -0.54
N ALA A 176 1.64 22.41 0.05
CA ALA A 176 1.45 23.83 0.32
C ALA A 176 2.44 24.29 1.41
N ASN A 177 2.93 25.53 1.32
CA ASN A 177 3.86 26.09 2.33
C ASN A 177 3.24 26.18 3.74
N ASP A 178 1.91 26.12 3.83
CA ASP A 178 1.16 26.14 5.08
C ASP A 178 0.57 24.77 5.42
N ARG A 179 0.85 24.29 6.64
CA ARG A 179 0.28 23.04 7.18
C ARG A 179 -1.26 23.09 7.23
N LYS A 180 -1.83 24.27 7.44
CA LYS A 180 -3.28 24.49 7.46
C LYS A 180 -3.88 24.33 6.06
N ALA A 181 -3.22 24.87 5.04
CA ALA A 181 -3.62 24.72 3.64
C ALA A 181 -3.49 23.26 3.18
N GLU A 182 -2.40 22.58 3.54
CA GLU A 182 -2.21 21.17 3.22
C GLU A 182 -3.32 20.28 3.80
N ARG A 183 -3.66 20.47 5.08
CA ARG A 183 -4.75 19.72 5.73
C ARG A 183 -6.11 20.01 5.10
N ALA A 184 -6.39 21.27 4.80
CA ALA A 184 -7.66 21.67 4.18
C ALA A 184 -7.80 21.06 2.78
N MET A 185 -6.74 21.07 1.96
CA MET A 185 -6.75 20.42 0.65
C MET A 185 -6.91 18.90 0.75
N LYS A 186 -6.16 18.22 1.63
CA LYS A 186 -6.32 16.77 1.86
C LYS A 186 -7.74 16.42 2.30
N ASN A 187 -8.32 17.21 3.21
CA ASN A 187 -9.70 17.00 3.67
C ASN A 187 -10.72 17.23 2.55
N ALA A 188 -10.55 18.24 1.70
CA ALA A 188 -11.43 18.50 0.57
C ALA A 188 -11.36 17.37 -0.47
N ILE A 189 -10.15 16.86 -0.77
CA ILE A 189 -9.99 15.69 -1.64
C ILE A 189 -10.63 14.46 -1.01
N GLN A 190 -10.44 14.24 0.28
CA GLN A 190 -11.03 13.10 0.98
C GLN A 190 -12.55 13.16 0.94
N ALA A 191 -13.15 14.31 1.25
CA ALA A 191 -14.59 14.52 1.19
C ALA A 191 -15.12 14.26 -0.22
N ALA A 192 -14.49 14.84 -1.24
CA ALA A 192 -14.88 14.62 -2.63
C ALA A 192 -14.79 13.15 -3.05
N LEU A 193 -13.75 12.42 -2.63
CA LEU A 193 -13.61 10.99 -2.90
C LEU A 193 -14.70 10.17 -2.18
N THR A 194 -15.07 10.49 -0.95
CA THR A 194 -16.09 9.73 -0.22
C THR A 194 -17.52 10.07 -0.64
N GLU A 195 -17.77 11.32 -1.05
CA GLU A 195 -19.12 11.82 -1.37
C GLU A 195 -19.45 11.72 -2.87
N SER A 196 -18.46 11.90 -3.73
CA SER A 196 -18.68 12.03 -5.18
C SER A 196 -18.23 10.82 -5.99
N TYR A 197 -17.36 9.95 -5.44
CA TYR A 197 -16.83 8.81 -6.18
C TYR A 197 -17.59 7.53 -5.87
N GLU A 198 -18.17 6.98 -6.93
CA GLU A 198 -18.75 5.64 -6.94
C GLU A 198 -17.99 4.84 -7.99
N CYS A 199 -17.32 3.78 -7.55
CA CYS A 199 -16.52 2.92 -8.42
C CYS A 199 -16.96 1.46 -8.22
N PRO A 200 -17.36 0.73 -9.27
CA PRO A 200 -17.81 -0.65 -9.12
C PRO A 200 -16.66 -1.57 -8.71
N GLY A 201 -16.92 -2.42 -7.71
CA GLY A 201 -16.00 -3.47 -7.25
C GLY A 201 -15.04 -3.08 -6.12
N ASP A 202 -14.18 -4.03 -5.77
CA ASP A 202 -13.12 -3.86 -4.77
C ASP A 202 -11.80 -3.59 -5.49
N LEU A 203 -11.48 -2.30 -5.67
CA LEU A 203 -10.33 -1.86 -6.44
C LEU A 203 -9.49 -0.87 -5.63
N LEU A 204 -8.18 -0.93 -5.83
CA LEU A 204 -7.24 0.05 -5.31
C LEU A 204 -6.93 1.03 -6.44
N LEU A 205 -7.36 2.27 -6.27
CA LEU A 205 -7.31 3.31 -7.29
C LEU A 205 -6.38 4.44 -6.87
N GLU A 206 -5.82 5.13 -7.85
CA GLU A 206 -4.91 6.26 -7.67
C GLU A 206 -5.27 7.41 -8.59
N GLN A 207 -5.26 8.62 -8.04
CA GLN A 207 -5.52 9.85 -8.75
C GLN A 207 -4.57 10.96 -8.30
N GLU A 208 -4.05 11.71 -9.27
CA GLU A 208 -3.28 12.91 -9.00
C GLU A 208 -4.21 14.13 -9.07
N PHE A 209 -4.12 15.00 -8.06
CA PHE A 209 -4.82 16.26 -7.97
C PHE A 209 -3.81 17.40 -7.93
N VAL A 210 -3.93 18.32 -8.88
CA VAL A 210 -3.09 19.51 -8.99
C VAL A 210 -3.96 20.72 -8.67
N PHE A 211 -3.58 21.47 -7.65
CA PHE A 211 -4.19 22.72 -7.24
C PHE A 211 -3.22 23.85 -7.56
N SER A 212 -3.62 24.77 -8.42
CA SER A 212 -2.86 26.00 -8.72
C SER A 212 -3.71 27.19 -8.32
N MET A 213 -3.16 28.06 -7.48
CA MET A 213 -3.77 29.34 -7.07
C MET A 213 -2.82 30.46 -7.50
N ASP A 214 -3.35 31.39 -8.29
CA ASP A 214 -2.69 32.62 -8.75
C ASP A 214 -2.78 33.70 -7.66
#